data_AF-A0A344J891-F1
#
_entry.id   AF-A0A344J891-F1
#
_cell.length_a   1.000
_cell.length_b   1.000
_cell.length_c   1.000
_cell.angle_alpha   90.00
_cell.angle_beta   90.00
_cell.angle_gamma   90.00
#
_symmetry.space_group_name_H-M   'P 1'
#
loop_
_entity.id
_entity.type
_entity.pdbx_description
1 polymer ?
#
loop_
_entity_poly.entity_id
_entity_poly.type
_entity_poly.pdbx_seq_one_letter_code
_entity_poly.pdbx_strand_id
1 'polypeptide(L)'
;MPLVWRALSQPEALHLRVGVGAFAALSVAVFALNAILLGVIVNRWTLRVVLPVLFFVNAGAVYFAWSYGVVIDTSMMRNVLVTDMREAGEYLAPGLWLTLALLGGLPSLIVARLPLRRSPPAQAFSVRMLWTMGLFCVLMLALVSSYDSLASLMRGHKHVRYLISPANVLVSTVQALAGGRGRRGARTPITRYVSQVPHPPGGRPHVLVLVVGETVRAQNWGLSGYRRQTTPELARRGVINFADVTACGSSTEVSLPCMFSMQGRHEYDAGAIARSESLLHVLARAGVDVLWRDNQTGCKGVCDGLAFESFRDARTAPYCSMDGCRDEILLDGLAARLRSARRDGIIVLHQLGYHGPAYYRRYPSELRRFQPDCRTPELARCTRQEITNAYDNAVLATDRLLARTIDLLAATSTVDTALIYVSDHGESLGEAGIYLHGLPYPIAPDVQLKVPMVMWFSPGMQASRGIDLQCLRRNATRSVEHDNLFHTVLGLMEVRADPYQASHDLLRGCARAVPTGPPPERTV
;
A
#
# COMPACT_ATOMS: atom_id res chain seq x y z
N MET A 1 -1.73 -17.32 -19.95
CA MET A 1 -1.95 -16.24 -20.94
C MET A 1 -1.83 -14.91 -20.20
N PRO A 2 -0.90 -13.99 -20.58
CA PRO A 2 -0.61 -12.75 -19.84
C PRO A 2 -1.87 -11.91 -19.54
N LEU A 3 -1.84 -11.01 -18.55
CA LEU A 3 -3.01 -10.18 -18.17
C LEU A 3 -3.70 -9.44 -19.32
N VAL A 4 -2.97 -9.05 -20.38
CA VAL A 4 -3.56 -8.54 -21.64
C VAL A 4 -4.60 -9.51 -22.19
N TRP A 5 -4.31 -10.80 -22.17
CA TRP A 5 -5.14 -11.87 -22.70
C TRP A 5 -6.33 -12.19 -21.80
N ARG A 6 -6.19 -12.04 -20.48
CA ARG A 6 -7.29 -12.19 -19.51
C ARG A 6 -8.22 -10.99 -19.52
N ALA A 7 -7.66 -9.78 -19.62
CA ALA A 7 -8.40 -8.54 -19.80
C ALA A 7 -9.16 -8.53 -21.13
N LEU A 8 -8.58 -9.11 -22.20
CA LEU A 8 -9.24 -9.25 -23.51
C LEU A 8 -10.16 -10.48 -23.63
N SER A 9 -10.08 -11.45 -22.70
CA SER A 9 -10.97 -12.62 -22.66
C SER A 9 -12.13 -12.49 -21.67
N GLN A 10 -12.22 -11.40 -20.90
CA GLN A 10 -13.37 -11.13 -20.03
C GLN A 10 -14.57 -10.71 -20.91
N PRO A 11 -15.78 -11.26 -20.67
CA PRO A 11 -16.94 -11.01 -21.52
C PRO A 11 -17.34 -9.52 -21.59
N GLU A 12 -17.03 -8.71 -20.58
CA GLU A 12 -17.26 -7.26 -20.61
C GLU A 12 -16.28 -6.53 -21.54
N ALA A 13 -15.05 -7.02 -21.72
CA ALA A 13 -14.11 -6.47 -22.70
C ALA A 13 -14.43 -6.88 -24.14
N LEU A 14 -15.21 -7.95 -24.34
CA LEU A 14 -15.79 -8.29 -25.65
C LEU A 14 -16.86 -7.28 -26.12
N HIS A 15 -17.28 -6.34 -25.27
CA HIS A 15 -18.06 -5.18 -25.71
C HIS A 15 -17.20 -4.01 -26.22
N LEU A 16 -15.88 -4.00 -25.93
CA LEU A 16 -14.96 -3.21 -26.74
C LEU A 16 -14.74 -3.95 -28.07
N ARG A 17 -14.96 -3.25 -29.18
CA ARG A 17 -14.77 -3.71 -30.57
C ARG A 17 -13.30 -4.05 -30.92
N VAL A 18 -12.55 -4.73 -30.06
CA VAL A 18 -11.25 -5.30 -30.39
C VAL A 18 -11.52 -6.64 -31.06
N GLY A 19 -11.85 -6.60 -32.36
CA GLY A 19 -12.05 -7.83 -33.14
C GLY A 19 -10.85 -8.76 -33.07
N VAL A 20 -11.06 -10.06 -33.30
CA VAL A 20 -10.02 -11.11 -33.30
C VAL A 20 -8.78 -10.69 -34.12
N GLY A 21 -8.96 -9.93 -35.19
CA GLY A 21 -7.88 -9.36 -35.99
C GLY A 21 -6.98 -8.37 -35.23
N ALA A 22 -7.56 -7.44 -34.46
CA ALA A 22 -6.80 -6.47 -33.66
C ALA A 22 -6.00 -7.13 -32.53
N PHE A 23 -6.56 -8.20 -31.96
CA PHE A 23 -5.88 -9.02 -30.98
C PHE A 23 -4.70 -9.80 -31.58
N ALA A 24 -4.91 -10.46 -32.73
CA ALA A 24 -3.84 -11.13 -33.45
C ALA A 24 -2.73 -10.14 -33.85
N ALA A 25 -3.11 -8.96 -34.36
CA ALA A 25 -2.19 -7.89 -34.71
C ALA A 25 -1.37 -7.41 -33.50
N LEU A 26 -2.00 -7.15 -32.34
CA LEU A 26 -1.29 -6.76 -31.12
C LEU A 26 -0.27 -7.82 -30.70
N SER A 27 -0.65 -9.09 -30.81
CA SER A 27 0.18 -10.23 -30.42
C SER A 27 1.40 -10.38 -31.32
N VAL A 28 1.20 -10.27 -32.63
CA VAL A 28 2.28 -10.25 -33.63
C VAL A 28 3.19 -9.04 -33.41
N ALA A 29 2.63 -7.86 -33.16
CA ALA A 29 3.40 -6.65 -32.88
C ALA A 29 4.27 -6.80 -31.62
N VAL A 30 3.70 -7.31 -30.53
CA VAL A 30 4.44 -7.56 -29.28
C VAL A 30 5.54 -8.61 -29.50
N PHE A 31 5.26 -9.69 -30.22
CA PHE A 31 6.25 -10.70 -30.56
C PHE A 31 7.40 -10.10 -31.38
N ALA A 32 7.08 -9.42 -32.48
CA ALA A 32 8.06 -8.82 -33.38
C ALA A 32 8.93 -7.77 -32.66
N LEU A 33 8.32 -6.91 -31.83
CA LEU A 33 9.04 -5.93 -31.03
C LEU A 33 10.03 -6.60 -30.06
N ASN A 34 9.59 -7.61 -29.31
CA ASN A 34 10.48 -8.32 -28.39
C ASN A 34 11.60 -9.05 -29.14
N ALA A 35 11.28 -9.68 -30.27
CA ALA A 35 12.25 -10.36 -31.11
C ALA A 35 13.29 -9.40 -31.68
N ILE A 36 12.90 -8.17 -32.09
CA ILE A 36 13.83 -7.12 -32.52
C ILE A 36 14.75 -6.70 -31.37
N LEU A 37 14.19 -6.38 -30.19
CA LEU A 37 14.97 -5.90 -29.04
C LEU A 37 15.96 -6.96 -28.54
N LEU A 38 15.52 -8.21 -28.39
CA LEU A 38 16.39 -9.34 -28.08
C LEU A 38 17.39 -9.57 -29.21
N GLY A 39 16.95 -9.41 -30.45
CA GLY A 39 17.76 -9.43 -31.65
C GLY A 39 18.89 -8.42 -31.65
N VAL A 40 18.89 -7.36 -30.82
CA VAL A 40 20.02 -6.43 -30.66
C VAL A 40 20.96 -6.85 -29.52
N ILE A 41 20.40 -7.34 -28.41
CA ILE A 41 21.14 -7.63 -27.16
C ILE A 41 21.79 -9.03 -27.19
N VAL A 42 21.09 -10.01 -27.75
CA VAL A 42 21.44 -11.43 -27.70
C VAL A 42 22.44 -11.78 -28.81
N ASN A 43 23.64 -12.17 -28.42
CA ASN A 43 24.69 -12.67 -29.31
C ASN A 43 25.27 -14.00 -28.77
N ARG A 44 26.22 -14.60 -29.49
CA ARG A 44 26.81 -15.90 -29.11
C ARG A 44 27.39 -15.97 -27.69
N TRP A 45 27.77 -14.83 -27.12
CA TRP A 45 28.34 -14.71 -25.79
C TRP A 45 27.27 -14.46 -24.72
N THR A 46 26.24 -13.68 -25.06
CA THR A 46 25.21 -13.25 -24.10
C THR A 46 23.99 -14.16 -24.05
N LEU A 47 23.73 -14.94 -25.11
CA LEU A 47 22.55 -15.82 -25.25
C LEU A 47 22.32 -16.72 -24.03
N ARG A 48 23.37 -17.39 -23.56
CA ARG A 48 23.30 -18.39 -22.49
C ARG A 48 23.11 -17.78 -21.09
N VAL A 49 23.13 -16.45 -20.98
CA VAL A 49 22.92 -15.73 -19.72
C VAL A 49 21.65 -14.89 -19.80
N VAL A 50 21.53 -14.05 -20.84
CA VAL A 50 20.42 -13.09 -20.99
C VAL A 50 19.07 -13.80 -21.14
N LEU A 51 18.97 -14.84 -21.99
CA LEU A 51 17.70 -15.52 -22.19
C LEU A 51 17.24 -16.27 -20.94
N PRO A 52 18.07 -17.10 -20.26
CA PRO A 52 17.67 -17.71 -19.01
C PRO A 52 17.18 -16.72 -17.97
N VAL A 53 17.92 -15.62 -17.74
CA VAL A 53 17.50 -14.58 -16.79
C VAL A 53 16.13 -14.02 -17.17
N LEU A 54 15.90 -13.67 -18.44
CA LEU A 54 14.62 -13.15 -18.89
C LEU A 54 13.49 -14.19 -18.79
N PHE A 55 13.76 -15.48 -18.99
CA PHE A 55 12.76 -16.53 -18.81
C PHE A 55 12.33 -16.64 -17.35
N PHE A 56 13.26 -16.63 -16.39
CA PHE A 56 12.92 -16.65 -14.97
C PHE A 56 12.17 -15.39 -14.53
N VAL A 57 12.64 -14.21 -14.96
CA VAL A 57 11.97 -12.92 -14.68
C VAL A 57 10.54 -12.93 -15.24
N ASN A 58 10.36 -13.36 -16.49
CA ASN A 58 9.06 -13.44 -17.12
C ASN A 58 8.17 -14.52 -16.49
N ALA A 59 8.72 -15.66 -16.09
CA ALA A 59 7.98 -16.71 -15.38
C ALA A 59 7.43 -16.21 -14.05
N GLY A 60 8.23 -15.46 -13.28
CA GLY A 60 7.79 -14.79 -12.07
C GLY A 60 6.67 -13.77 -12.35
N ALA A 61 6.88 -12.86 -13.30
CA ALA A 61 5.87 -11.86 -13.67
C ALA A 61 4.55 -12.52 -14.12
N VAL A 62 4.61 -13.58 -14.92
CA VAL A 62 3.45 -14.35 -15.36
C VAL A 62 2.75 -15.04 -14.20
N TYR A 63 3.49 -15.63 -13.25
CA TYR A 63 2.91 -16.23 -12.06
C TYR A 63 2.10 -15.22 -11.26
N PHE A 64 2.68 -14.06 -10.91
CA PHE A 64 1.99 -13.05 -10.12
C PHE A 64 0.80 -12.44 -10.86
N ALA A 65 0.97 -12.18 -12.17
CA ALA A 65 -0.11 -11.71 -13.03
C ALA A 65 -1.28 -12.71 -13.11
N TRP A 66 -1.00 -14.02 -13.16
CA TRP A 66 -2.04 -15.04 -13.33
C TRP A 66 -2.71 -15.45 -12.02
N SER A 67 -1.91 -15.63 -10.97
CA SER A 67 -2.38 -16.08 -9.66
C SER A 67 -3.08 -14.96 -8.89
N TYR A 68 -2.64 -13.71 -9.05
CA TYR A 68 -3.12 -12.59 -8.23
C TYR A 68 -3.68 -11.40 -9.02
N GLY A 69 -3.50 -11.36 -10.35
CA GLY A 69 -3.98 -10.21 -11.14
C GLY A 69 -3.08 -8.97 -11.07
N VAL A 70 -1.83 -9.13 -10.62
CA VAL A 70 -0.88 -8.03 -10.41
C VAL A 70 -0.43 -7.37 -11.72
N VAL A 71 -0.48 -6.05 -11.77
CA VAL A 71 0.09 -5.22 -12.85
C VAL A 71 1.52 -4.81 -12.50
N ILE A 72 2.49 -5.11 -13.37
CA ILE A 72 3.90 -4.78 -13.15
C ILE A 72 4.22 -3.38 -13.66
N ASP A 73 3.78 -2.37 -12.91
CA ASP A 73 4.12 -0.97 -13.14
C ASP A 73 5.29 -0.50 -12.26
N THR A 74 5.63 0.79 -12.37
CA THR A 74 6.71 1.40 -11.59
C THR A 74 6.46 1.35 -10.09
N SER A 75 5.19 1.42 -9.65
CA SER A 75 4.83 1.36 -8.23
C SER A 75 5.00 -0.07 -7.68
N MET A 76 4.56 -1.08 -8.43
CA MET A 76 4.75 -2.48 -8.08
C MET A 76 6.24 -2.84 -8.01
N MET A 77 7.06 -2.33 -8.94
CA MET A 77 8.51 -2.54 -8.85
C MET A 77 9.14 -1.83 -7.63
N ARG A 78 8.59 -0.71 -7.17
CA ARG A 78 9.03 -0.10 -5.88
C ARG A 78 8.68 -1.01 -4.71
N ASN A 79 7.47 -1.59 -4.68
CA ASN A 79 7.08 -2.57 -3.66
C ASN A 79 8.08 -3.74 -3.65
N VAL A 80 8.40 -4.31 -4.81
CA VAL A 80 9.39 -5.41 -4.96
C VAL A 80 10.80 -5.02 -4.51
N LEU A 81 11.21 -3.75 -4.67
CA LEU A 81 12.54 -3.30 -4.26
C LEU A 81 12.65 -2.96 -2.76
N VAL A 82 11.53 -2.65 -2.10
CA VAL A 82 11.48 -2.27 -0.68
C VAL A 82 11.03 -3.44 0.22
N THR A 83 10.44 -4.48 -0.36
CA THR A 83 10.05 -5.71 0.35
C THR A 83 11.25 -6.42 0.98
N ASP A 84 10.96 -7.36 1.89
CA ASP A 84 11.96 -8.12 2.61
C ASP A 84 11.77 -9.64 2.48
N MET A 85 12.71 -10.41 3.03
CA MET A 85 12.71 -11.88 2.92
C MET A 85 11.52 -12.56 3.61
N ARG A 86 10.97 -11.96 4.68
CA ARG A 86 9.83 -12.54 5.41
C ARG A 86 8.54 -12.32 4.62
N GLU A 87 8.34 -11.11 4.10
CA GLU A 87 7.21 -10.76 3.24
C GLU A 87 7.25 -11.55 1.92
N ALA A 88 8.40 -11.56 1.23
CA ALA A 88 8.60 -12.34 0.01
C ALA A 88 8.42 -13.86 0.25
N GLY A 89 8.77 -14.32 1.45
CA GLY A 89 8.62 -15.71 1.89
C GLY A 89 7.17 -16.19 1.90
N GLU A 90 6.18 -15.30 2.13
CA GLU A 90 4.76 -15.69 2.14
C GLU A 90 4.24 -16.11 0.75
N TYR A 91 4.93 -15.70 -0.32
CA TYR A 91 4.59 -16.05 -1.69
C TYR A 91 5.24 -17.35 -2.18
N LEU A 92 6.14 -17.95 -1.39
CA LEU A 92 6.81 -19.20 -1.72
C LEU A 92 5.83 -20.37 -1.60
N ALA A 93 5.22 -20.73 -2.72
CA ALA A 93 4.27 -21.82 -2.83
C ALA A 93 4.67 -22.82 -3.94
N PRO A 94 4.18 -24.08 -3.89
CA PRO A 94 4.46 -25.06 -4.93
C PRO A 94 4.12 -24.57 -6.35
N GLY A 95 3.04 -23.81 -6.53
CA GLY A 95 2.67 -23.21 -7.81
C GLY A 95 3.72 -22.28 -8.40
N LEU A 96 4.41 -21.48 -7.57
CA LEU A 96 5.50 -20.62 -8.01
C LEU A 96 6.66 -21.46 -8.54
N TRP A 97 7.10 -22.46 -7.78
CA TRP A 97 8.22 -23.34 -8.18
C TRP A 97 7.93 -24.10 -9.46
N LEU A 98 6.71 -24.62 -9.61
CA LEU A 98 6.28 -25.28 -10.84
C LEU A 98 6.32 -24.32 -12.04
N THR A 99 5.85 -23.09 -11.86
CA THR A 99 5.86 -22.07 -12.92
C THR A 99 7.28 -21.68 -13.31
N LEU A 100 8.17 -21.47 -12.33
CA LEU A 100 9.58 -21.18 -12.58
C LEU A 100 10.28 -22.36 -13.28
N ALA A 101 9.98 -23.60 -12.90
CA ALA A 101 10.55 -24.79 -13.55
C ALA A 101 10.10 -24.93 -15.01
N LEU A 102 8.80 -24.75 -15.28
CA LEU A 102 8.22 -24.94 -16.61
C LEU A 102 8.48 -23.77 -17.57
N LEU A 103 8.34 -22.53 -17.12
CA LEU A 103 8.47 -21.35 -17.97
C LEU A 103 9.86 -20.70 -17.90
N GLY A 104 10.60 -20.91 -16.81
CA GLY A 104 11.98 -20.46 -16.65
C GLY A 104 12.99 -21.56 -16.98
N GLY A 105 12.94 -22.66 -16.24
CA GLY A 105 13.92 -23.74 -16.27
C GLY A 105 13.95 -24.51 -17.59
N LEU A 106 12.80 -24.99 -18.06
CA LEU A 106 12.73 -25.80 -19.29
C LEU A 106 13.20 -25.02 -20.54
N PRO A 107 12.75 -23.77 -20.82
CA PRO A 107 13.29 -22.96 -21.91
C PRO A 107 14.79 -22.65 -21.74
N SER A 108 15.25 -22.40 -20.51
CA SER A 108 16.68 -22.17 -20.23
C SER A 108 17.53 -23.40 -20.58
N LEU A 109 17.04 -24.60 -20.25
CA LEU A 109 17.68 -25.87 -20.57
C LEU A 109 17.76 -26.09 -22.09
N ILE A 110 16.70 -25.75 -22.82
CA ILE A 110 16.69 -25.80 -24.28
C ILE A 110 17.76 -24.86 -24.84
N VAL A 111 17.79 -23.59 -24.39
CA VAL A 111 18.80 -22.61 -24.82
C VAL A 111 20.23 -23.05 -24.51
N ALA A 112 20.46 -23.66 -23.34
CA ALA A 112 21.78 -24.19 -22.96
C ALA A 112 22.27 -25.29 -23.92
N ARG A 113 21.35 -26.09 -24.46
CA ARG A 113 21.65 -27.19 -25.40
C ARG A 113 21.63 -26.78 -26.88
N LEU A 114 21.25 -25.55 -27.22
CA LEU A 114 21.24 -25.09 -28.61
C LEU A 114 22.67 -25.06 -29.19
N PRO A 115 22.92 -25.77 -30.32
CA PRO A 115 24.20 -25.71 -31.00
C PRO A 115 24.36 -24.34 -31.67
N LEU A 116 25.39 -23.59 -31.27
CA LEU A 116 25.67 -22.27 -31.83
C LEU A 116 26.61 -22.39 -33.03
N ARG A 117 26.08 -22.09 -34.22
CA ARG A 117 26.89 -22.00 -35.44
C ARG A 117 27.75 -20.73 -35.38
N ARG A 118 29.05 -20.88 -35.65
CA ARG A 118 29.97 -19.76 -35.77
C ARG A 118 29.95 -19.28 -37.22
N SER A 119 29.63 -18.01 -37.43
CA SER A 119 29.69 -17.35 -38.74
C SER A 119 30.69 -16.20 -38.70
N PRO A 120 31.31 -15.85 -39.85
CA PRO A 120 32.11 -14.63 -39.99
C PRO A 120 31.30 -13.40 -39.54
N PRO A 121 31.92 -12.40 -38.90
CA PRO A 121 31.21 -11.23 -38.38
C PRO A 121 30.34 -10.49 -39.41
N ALA A 122 30.83 -10.34 -40.65
CA ALA A 122 30.09 -9.69 -41.73
C ALA A 122 28.82 -10.47 -42.11
N GLN A 123 28.93 -11.79 -42.30
CA GLN A 123 27.78 -12.65 -42.61
C GLN A 123 26.77 -12.65 -41.44
N ALA A 124 27.26 -12.76 -40.21
CA ALA A 124 26.41 -12.72 -39.02
C ALA A 124 25.67 -11.37 -38.90
N PHE A 125 26.35 -10.26 -39.19
CA PHE A 125 25.75 -8.94 -39.21
C PHE A 125 24.68 -8.80 -40.28
N SER A 126 24.97 -9.23 -41.52
CA SER A 126 23.99 -9.19 -42.62
C SER A 126 22.75 -10.02 -42.31
N VAL A 127 22.90 -11.28 -41.87
CA VAL A 127 21.76 -12.14 -41.50
C VAL A 127 20.92 -11.50 -40.39
N ARG A 128 21.58 -10.92 -39.39
CA ARG A 128 20.91 -10.25 -38.27
C ARG A 128 20.18 -9.00 -38.72
N MET A 129 20.79 -8.19 -39.59
CA MET A 129 20.17 -7.01 -40.19
C MET A 129 18.93 -7.39 -41.02
N LEU A 130 19.04 -8.38 -41.91
CA LEU A 130 17.91 -8.85 -42.71
C LEU A 130 16.77 -9.40 -41.83
N TRP A 131 17.10 -10.17 -40.79
CA TRP A 131 16.11 -10.71 -39.87
C TRP A 131 15.41 -9.60 -39.06
N THR A 132 16.16 -8.62 -38.56
CA THR A 132 15.61 -7.46 -37.86
C THR A 132 14.75 -6.59 -38.79
N MET A 133 15.17 -6.36 -40.04
CA MET A 133 14.36 -5.64 -41.04
C MET A 133 13.07 -6.40 -41.36
N GLY A 134 13.13 -7.72 -41.54
CA GLY A 134 11.95 -8.55 -41.77
C GLY A 134 10.96 -8.47 -40.61
N LEU A 135 11.44 -8.58 -39.37
CA LEU A 135 10.60 -8.39 -38.19
C LEU A 135 10.04 -6.98 -38.07
N PHE A 136 10.81 -5.96 -38.45
CA PHE A 136 10.32 -4.58 -38.48
C PHE A 136 9.18 -4.42 -39.48
N CYS A 137 9.28 -5.01 -40.66
CA CYS A 137 8.17 -5.05 -41.63
C CYS A 137 6.94 -5.77 -41.06
N VAL A 138 7.13 -6.92 -40.39
CA VAL A 138 6.04 -7.64 -39.71
C VAL A 138 5.39 -6.79 -38.61
N LEU A 139 6.19 -6.10 -37.81
CA LEU A 139 5.71 -5.17 -36.78
C LEU A 139 4.87 -4.05 -37.41
N MET A 140 5.39 -3.39 -38.45
CA MET A 140 4.69 -2.31 -39.14
C MET A 140 3.39 -2.79 -39.79
N LEU A 141 3.40 -3.96 -40.44
CA LEU A 141 2.20 -4.55 -41.03
C LEU A 141 1.13 -4.85 -39.97
N ALA A 142 1.53 -5.43 -38.83
CA ALA A 142 0.64 -5.69 -37.72
C ALA A 142 0.03 -4.38 -37.16
N LEU A 143 0.84 -3.34 -36.96
CA LEU A 143 0.36 -2.04 -36.47
C LEU A 143 -0.59 -1.35 -37.45
N VAL A 144 -0.29 -1.37 -38.75
CA VAL A 144 -1.10 -0.73 -39.79
C VAL A 144 -2.41 -1.47 -40.02
N SER A 145 -2.37 -2.81 -40.08
CA SER A 145 -3.56 -3.65 -40.34
C SER A 145 -4.66 -3.50 -39.28
N SER A 146 -4.35 -2.98 -38.10
CA SER A 146 -5.30 -2.77 -37.00
C SER A 146 -5.12 -1.40 -36.32
N TYR A 147 -4.69 -0.39 -37.07
CA TYR A 147 -4.31 0.92 -36.54
C TYR A 147 -5.41 1.55 -35.68
N ASP A 148 -6.64 1.66 -36.19
CA ASP A 148 -7.73 2.34 -35.49
C ASP A 148 -8.06 1.67 -34.15
N SER A 149 -8.14 0.33 -34.15
CA SER A 149 -8.41 -0.47 -32.95
C SER A 149 -7.28 -0.36 -31.93
N LEU A 150 -6.02 -0.44 -32.37
CA LEU A 150 -4.85 -0.36 -31.49
C LEU A 150 -4.65 1.06 -30.95
N ALA A 151 -4.84 2.08 -31.77
CA ALA A 151 -4.75 3.49 -31.37
C ALA A 151 -5.84 3.83 -30.36
N SER A 152 -7.07 3.35 -30.57
CA SER A 152 -8.18 3.50 -29.61
C SER A 152 -7.86 2.81 -28.28
N LEU A 153 -7.39 1.56 -28.32
CA LEU A 153 -6.99 0.80 -27.12
C LEU A 153 -5.88 1.53 -26.35
N MET A 154 -4.83 1.98 -27.03
CA MET A 154 -3.70 2.67 -26.38
C MET A 154 -4.06 4.06 -25.84
N ARG A 155 -4.97 4.78 -26.50
CA ARG A 155 -5.47 6.08 -26.02
C ARG A 155 -6.42 5.92 -24.83
N GLY A 156 -7.37 4.98 -24.91
CA GLY A 156 -8.36 4.72 -23.86
C GLY A 156 -7.78 3.99 -22.64
N HIS A 157 -6.77 3.14 -22.85
CA HIS A 157 -6.20 2.29 -21.83
C HIS A 157 -4.67 2.35 -21.83
N LYS A 158 -4.13 3.53 -21.51
CA LYS A 158 -2.67 3.78 -21.41
C LYS A 158 -1.92 2.79 -20.50
N HIS A 159 -2.63 2.12 -19.59
CA HIS A 159 -2.07 1.13 -18.67
C HIS A 159 -1.74 -0.21 -19.34
N VAL A 160 -2.28 -0.52 -20.52
CA VAL A 160 -2.03 -1.79 -21.24
C VAL A 160 -0.54 -2.02 -21.48
N ARG A 161 0.25 -0.95 -21.62
CA ARG A 161 1.72 -1.04 -21.75
C ARG A 161 2.41 -1.72 -20.56
N TYR A 162 1.83 -1.63 -19.35
CA TYR A 162 2.35 -2.28 -18.14
C TYR A 162 1.98 -3.76 -18.03
N LEU A 163 1.20 -4.28 -18.99
CA LEU A 163 0.81 -5.69 -19.08
C LEU A 163 1.68 -6.48 -20.08
N ILE A 164 2.58 -5.80 -20.80
CA ILE A 164 3.42 -6.41 -21.86
C ILE A 164 4.77 -6.82 -21.28
N SER A 165 4.97 -8.12 -21.06
CA SER A 165 6.23 -8.68 -20.56
C SER A 165 7.18 -9.14 -21.67
N PRO A 166 8.52 -9.12 -21.44
CA PRO A 166 9.23 -8.65 -20.23
C PRO A 166 9.49 -7.14 -20.16
N ALA A 167 9.06 -6.37 -21.18
CA ALA A 167 9.33 -4.93 -21.26
C ALA A 167 8.79 -4.15 -20.05
N ASN A 168 7.60 -4.51 -19.54
CA ASN A 168 7.02 -3.93 -18.34
C ASN A 168 7.95 -4.07 -17.13
N VAL A 169 8.48 -5.26 -16.84
CA VAL A 169 9.40 -5.48 -15.72
C VAL A 169 10.64 -4.62 -15.88
N LEU A 170 11.29 -4.65 -17.05
CA LEU A 170 12.55 -3.94 -17.28
C LEU A 170 12.39 -2.42 -17.17
N VAL A 171 11.41 -1.84 -17.88
CA VAL A 171 11.17 -0.39 -17.89
C VAL A 171 10.74 0.09 -16.50
N SER A 172 9.80 -0.62 -15.86
CA SER A 172 9.32 -0.27 -14.52
C SER A 172 10.44 -0.37 -13.47
N THR A 173 11.35 -1.35 -13.59
CA THR A 173 12.51 -1.49 -12.70
C THR A 173 13.47 -0.30 -12.86
N VAL A 174 13.82 0.04 -14.10
CA VAL A 174 14.71 1.17 -14.38
C VAL A 174 14.11 2.48 -13.86
N GLN A 175 12.82 2.71 -14.09
CA GLN A 175 12.12 3.90 -13.59
C GLN A 175 12.04 3.93 -12.05
N ALA A 176 11.80 2.79 -11.40
CA ALA A 176 11.78 2.68 -9.95
C ALA A 176 13.14 3.00 -9.33
N LEU A 177 14.23 2.45 -9.89
CA LEU A 177 15.60 2.72 -9.45
C LEU A 177 16.03 4.17 -9.70
N ALA A 178 15.65 4.76 -10.84
CA ALA A 178 15.93 6.15 -11.14
C ALA A 178 15.22 7.10 -10.17
N GLY A 179 13.96 6.81 -9.81
CA GLY A 179 13.17 7.60 -8.87
C GLY A 179 13.61 7.47 -7.39
N GLY A 180 14.18 6.33 -6.99
CA GLY A 180 14.64 6.09 -5.62
C GLY A 180 15.84 6.95 -5.18
N ARG A 181 16.57 7.55 -6.12
CA ARG A 181 17.72 8.43 -5.83
C ARG A 181 17.34 9.70 -5.07
N GLY A 182 16.07 10.11 -5.09
CA GLY A 182 15.57 11.30 -4.40
C GLY A 182 15.35 11.16 -2.89
N ARG A 183 15.45 9.95 -2.31
CA ARG A 183 15.27 9.70 -0.86
C ARG A 183 16.50 10.01 0.00
N ARG A 184 17.62 10.38 -0.62
CA ARG A 184 18.89 10.64 0.08
C ARG A 184 19.09 12.15 0.27
N GLY A 185 19.09 12.60 1.52
CA GLY A 185 19.33 14.01 1.89
C GLY A 185 18.60 14.39 3.18
N ALA A 186 18.91 15.56 3.72
CA ALA A 186 18.13 16.14 4.81
C ALA A 186 16.71 16.46 4.32
N ARG A 187 15.70 16.18 5.16
CA ARG A 187 14.31 16.55 4.84
C ARG A 187 14.19 18.07 4.75
N THR A 188 13.41 18.51 3.78
CA THR A 188 13.05 19.92 3.56
C THR A 188 11.98 20.29 4.59
N PRO A 189 12.24 21.27 5.46
CA PRO A 189 11.22 21.75 6.39
C PRO A 189 10.01 22.30 5.64
N ILE A 190 8.81 21.86 6.01
CA ILE A 190 7.57 22.35 5.40
C ILE A 190 7.01 23.58 6.09
N THR A 191 7.57 23.93 7.25
CA THR A 191 7.20 25.12 8.01
C THR A 191 8.40 25.78 8.66
N ARG A 192 8.42 27.12 8.69
CA ARG A 192 9.39 27.90 9.45
C ARG A 192 8.91 28.10 10.88
N TYR A 193 7.59 28.24 11.07
CA TYR A 193 6.98 28.45 12.38
C TYR A 193 6.21 27.22 12.82
N VAL A 194 6.58 26.70 13.98
CA VAL A 194 5.87 25.61 14.63
C VAL A 194 5.91 25.81 16.13
N SER A 195 4.75 25.72 16.78
CA SER A 195 4.64 25.86 18.23
C SER A 195 3.41 25.13 18.74
N GLN A 196 3.52 24.52 19.91
CA GLN A 196 2.37 23.96 20.60
C GLN A 196 1.62 25.03 21.41
N VAL A 197 0.29 24.97 21.44
CA VAL A 197 -0.52 25.79 22.35
C VAL A 197 -0.28 25.33 23.79
N PRO A 198 0.09 26.23 24.72
CA PRO A 198 0.28 25.85 26.11
C PRO A 198 -1.02 25.37 26.76
N HIS A 199 -0.92 24.29 27.52
CA HIS A 199 -2.02 23.83 28.38
C HIS A 199 -2.35 24.86 29.47
N PRO A 200 -3.61 24.98 29.89
CA PRO A 200 -3.97 25.77 31.07
C PRO A 200 -3.29 25.19 32.33
N PRO A 201 -3.08 26.00 33.38
CA PRO A 201 -2.54 25.50 34.65
C PRO A 201 -3.34 24.31 35.18
N GLY A 202 -2.66 23.22 35.51
CA GLY A 202 -3.29 21.96 35.95
C GLY A 202 -3.85 21.09 34.81
N GLY A 203 -3.72 21.50 33.54
CA GLY A 203 -4.04 20.69 32.38
C GLY A 203 -3.15 19.45 32.29
N ARG A 204 -3.73 18.35 31.81
CA ARG A 204 -2.99 17.09 31.61
C ARG A 204 -2.38 17.07 30.20
N PRO A 205 -1.23 16.41 30.01
CA PRO A 205 -0.70 16.24 28.68
C PRO A 205 -1.65 15.46 27.77
N HIS A 206 -1.67 15.81 26.49
CA HIS A 206 -2.43 15.12 25.45
C HIS A 206 -1.61 13.99 24.84
N VAL A 207 -2.14 12.77 24.82
CA VAL A 207 -1.50 11.63 24.13
C VAL A 207 -2.43 11.04 23.07
N LEU A 208 -2.02 11.14 21.81
CA LEU A 208 -2.67 10.50 20.69
C LEU A 208 -2.01 9.15 20.41
N VAL A 209 -2.82 8.08 20.36
CA VAL A 209 -2.41 6.82 19.72
C VAL A 209 -2.98 6.78 18.31
N LEU A 210 -2.10 6.87 17.31
CA LEU A 210 -2.47 6.73 15.91
C LEU A 210 -2.19 5.31 15.46
N VAL A 211 -3.24 4.52 15.23
CA VAL A 211 -3.10 3.15 14.72
C VAL A 211 -3.20 3.18 13.20
N VAL A 212 -2.10 2.84 12.54
CA VAL A 212 -2.05 2.70 11.09
C VAL A 212 -2.31 1.24 10.75
N GLY A 213 -3.52 0.98 10.22
CA GLY A 213 -3.93 -0.32 9.75
C GLY A 213 -3.28 -0.67 8.41
N GLU A 214 -3.28 -1.96 8.10
CA GLU A 214 -2.73 -2.52 6.87
C GLU A 214 -3.83 -3.28 6.13
N THR A 215 -4.12 -2.91 4.88
CA THR A 215 -4.92 -3.73 3.95
C THR A 215 -6.43 -3.89 4.31
N VAL A 216 -6.98 -3.09 5.24
CA VAL A 216 -8.42 -3.13 5.60
C VAL A 216 -9.28 -2.31 4.65
N ARG A 217 -10.30 -2.92 4.07
CA ARG A 217 -11.27 -2.25 3.19
C ARG A 217 -12.58 -1.92 3.90
N ALA A 218 -13.14 -0.77 3.59
CA ALA A 218 -14.40 -0.28 4.18
C ALA A 218 -15.58 -1.25 3.94
N GLN A 219 -15.61 -1.93 2.79
CA GLN A 219 -16.70 -2.87 2.44
C GLN A 219 -16.86 -4.04 3.41
N ASN A 220 -15.82 -4.41 4.16
CA ASN A 220 -15.84 -5.52 5.12
C ASN A 220 -15.80 -5.02 6.57
N TRP A 221 -16.01 -3.71 6.78
CA TRP A 221 -16.00 -3.08 8.09
C TRP A 221 -17.41 -3.05 8.70
N GLY A 222 -17.61 -3.76 9.80
CA GLY A 222 -18.93 -3.94 10.42
C GLY A 222 -19.61 -2.64 10.83
N LEU A 223 -18.86 -1.64 11.30
CA LEU A 223 -19.40 -0.32 11.66
C LEU A 223 -19.93 0.48 10.46
N SER A 224 -19.51 0.14 9.24
CA SER A 224 -19.96 0.79 8.00
C SER A 224 -21.13 0.05 7.34
N GLY A 225 -21.80 -0.84 8.08
CA GLY A 225 -23.00 -1.54 7.59
C GLY A 225 -22.71 -2.81 6.79
N TYR A 226 -21.50 -3.37 6.89
CA TYR A 226 -21.21 -4.67 6.30
C TYR A 226 -22.15 -5.75 6.87
N ARG A 227 -22.63 -6.66 5.99
CA ARG A 227 -23.60 -7.70 6.34
C ARG A 227 -23.18 -8.62 7.51
N ARG A 228 -21.87 -8.74 7.76
CA ARG A 228 -21.31 -9.47 8.90
C ARG A 228 -20.77 -8.46 9.90
N GLN A 229 -21.08 -8.65 11.18
CA GLN A 229 -20.48 -7.84 12.23
C GLN A 229 -19.03 -8.29 12.47
N THR A 230 -18.09 -7.64 11.79
CA THR A 230 -16.63 -7.87 11.86
C THR A 230 -15.94 -6.94 12.86
N THR A 231 -16.67 -5.99 13.44
CA THR A 231 -16.18 -5.02 14.44
C THR A 231 -17.05 -4.98 15.71
N PRO A 232 -17.38 -6.13 16.32
CA PRO A 232 -18.27 -6.18 17.49
C PRO A 232 -17.70 -5.47 18.72
N GLU A 233 -16.37 -5.46 18.91
CA GLU A 233 -15.75 -4.82 20.06
C GLU A 233 -15.81 -3.30 19.99
N LEU A 234 -15.51 -2.73 18.81
CA LEU A 234 -15.59 -1.29 18.60
C LEU A 234 -17.02 -0.76 18.66
N ALA A 235 -17.99 -1.53 18.18
CA ALA A 235 -19.41 -1.17 18.26
C ALA A 235 -19.87 -0.92 19.71
N ARG A 236 -19.30 -1.65 20.69
CA ARG A 236 -19.60 -1.48 22.12
C ARG A 236 -18.93 -0.27 22.76
N ARG A 237 -17.90 0.31 22.14
CA ARG A 237 -17.10 1.41 22.69
C ARG A 237 -17.53 2.79 22.19
N GLY A 238 -18.60 2.86 21.40
CA GLY A 238 -19.22 4.13 20.98
C GLY A 238 -18.31 5.02 20.13
N VAL A 239 -17.36 4.42 19.42
CA VAL A 239 -16.39 5.11 18.55
C VAL A 239 -17.09 5.92 17.46
N ILE A 240 -16.41 6.93 16.94
CA ILE A 240 -16.86 7.69 15.78
C ILE A 240 -16.37 6.96 14.53
N ASN A 241 -17.29 6.36 13.77
CA ASN A 241 -16.99 5.69 12.51
C ASN A 241 -17.13 6.65 11.34
N PHE A 242 -16.08 6.77 10.53
CA PHE A 242 -16.13 7.48 9.25
C PHE A 242 -16.44 6.46 8.16
N ALA A 243 -17.64 6.57 7.58
CA ALA A 243 -18.17 5.53 6.70
C ALA A 243 -17.58 5.55 5.28
N ASP A 244 -17.07 6.71 4.84
CA ASP A 244 -16.54 6.91 3.50
C ASP A 244 -15.16 7.60 3.57
N VAL A 245 -14.10 6.80 3.64
CA VAL A 245 -12.71 7.30 3.64
C VAL A 245 -11.95 6.79 2.42
N THR A 246 -11.26 7.69 1.72
CA THR A 246 -10.46 7.38 0.54
C THR A 246 -8.97 7.43 0.87
N ALA A 247 -8.26 6.34 0.60
CA ALA A 247 -6.82 6.24 0.73
C ALA A 247 -6.09 7.04 -0.37
N CYS A 248 -4.91 7.54 -0.04
CA CYS A 248 -4.05 8.22 -1.01
C CYS A 248 -3.42 7.27 -2.05
N GLY A 249 -3.27 6.00 -1.69
CA GLY A 249 -2.69 4.96 -2.52
C GLY A 249 -3.43 3.64 -2.36
N SER A 250 -3.02 2.68 -3.19
CA SER A 250 -3.45 1.28 -3.13
C SER A 250 -2.32 0.36 -2.61
N SER A 251 -1.24 0.93 -2.09
CA SER A 251 -0.13 0.18 -1.47
C SER A 251 0.49 0.99 -0.34
N THR A 252 1.06 0.30 0.66
CA THR A 252 1.72 0.92 1.81
C THR A 252 2.81 1.91 1.39
N GLU A 253 3.63 1.58 0.38
CA GLU A 253 4.71 2.46 -0.12
C GLU A 253 4.21 3.80 -0.68
N VAL A 254 2.95 3.86 -1.13
CA VAL A 254 2.31 5.11 -1.60
C VAL A 254 1.53 5.78 -0.48
N SER A 255 0.68 5.01 0.22
CA SER A 255 -0.27 5.54 1.19
C SER A 255 0.40 6.10 2.44
N LEU A 256 1.39 5.41 3.02
CA LEU A 256 2.04 5.84 4.26
C LEU A 256 2.74 7.19 4.10
N PRO A 257 3.67 7.38 3.14
CA PRO A 257 4.33 8.67 2.98
C PRO A 257 3.32 9.79 2.68
N CYS A 258 2.28 9.48 1.90
CA CYS A 258 1.29 10.45 1.49
C CYS A 258 0.38 10.93 2.62
N MET A 259 -0.23 10.02 3.39
CA MET A 259 -1.18 10.38 4.47
C MET A 259 -0.51 11.17 5.61
N PHE A 260 0.80 11.04 5.75
CA PHE A 260 1.60 11.80 6.70
C PHE A 260 2.25 13.05 6.08
N SER A 261 2.00 13.34 4.81
CA SER A 261 2.52 14.53 4.12
C SER A 261 1.49 15.66 4.11
N MET A 262 1.96 16.88 3.93
CA MET A 262 1.07 18.04 3.72
C MET A 262 0.46 18.05 2.33
N GLN A 263 1.20 17.56 1.32
CA GLN A 263 0.75 17.53 -0.08
C GLN A 263 -0.46 16.62 -0.30
N GLY A 264 -0.51 15.50 0.44
CA GLY A 264 -1.57 14.53 0.31
C GLY A 264 -1.70 13.95 -1.11
N ARG A 265 -2.89 13.50 -1.43
CA ARG A 265 -3.28 12.95 -2.73
C ARG A 265 -3.52 14.05 -3.74
N HIS A 266 -4.12 15.16 -3.32
CA HIS A 266 -4.48 16.27 -4.21
C HIS A 266 -3.27 16.87 -4.92
N GLU A 267 -2.14 17.03 -4.22
CA GLU A 267 -0.88 17.56 -4.76
C GLU A 267 0.20 16.47 -4.82
N TYR A 268 -0.19 15.22 -5.11
CA TYR A 268 0.72 14.08 -5.02
C TYR A 268 1.95 14.19 -5.93
N ASP A 269 3.10 14.38 -5.31
CA ASP A 269 4.43 14.19 -5.91
C ASP A 269 5.28 13.31 -5.00
N ALA A 270 5.51 12.06 -5.44
CA ALA A 270 6.26 11.07 -4.66
C ALA A 270 7.68 11.55 -4.28
N GLY A 271 8.32 12.35 -5.14
CA GLY A 271 9.66 12.88 -4.88
C GLY A 271 9.64 14.01 -3.86
N ALA A 272 8.67 14.92 -3.96
CA ALA A 272 8.48 16.01 -3.01
C ALA A 272 8.08 15.50 -1.63
N ILE A 273 7.14 14.56 -1.56
CA ILE A 273 6.72 13.90 -0.31
C ILE A 273 7.92 13.23 0.37
N ALA A 274 8.69 12.44 -0.38
CA ALA A 274 9.84 11.72 0.17
C ALA A 274 10.96 12.64 0.70
N ARG A 275 11.06 13.87 0.18
CA ARG A 275 12.06 14.87 0.62
C ARG A 275 11.53 15.84 1.66
N SER A 276 10.24 15.86 1.96
CA SER A 276 9.63 16.81 2.89
C SER A 276 9.57 16.24 4.31
N GLU A 277 9.52 17.12 5.31
CA GLU A 277 9.11 16.76 6.65
C GLU A 277 7.70 16.13 6.65
N SER A 278 7.54 15.01 7.36
CA SER A 278 6.22 14.44 7.62
C SER A 278 5.53 15.16 8.80
N LEU A 279 4.23 14.91 8.98
CA LEU A 279 3.45 15.31 10.16
C LEU A 279 4.22 15.04 11.47
N LEU A 280 4.86 13.88 11.58
CA LEU A 280 5.59 13.49 12.78
C LEU A 280 6.81 14.39 13.06
N HIS A 281 7.49 14.84 12.01
CA HIS A 281 8.61 15.77 12.15
C HIS A 281 8.13 17.15 12.62
N VAL A 282 6.99 17.62 12.08
CA VAL A 282 6.37 18.88 12.52
C VAL A 282 5.99 18.80 14.00
N LEU A 283 5.34 17.71 14.43
CA LEU A 283 4.99 17.48 15.83
C LEU A 283 6.24 17.45 16.73
N ALA A 284 7.29 16.73 16.33
CA ALA A 284 8.54 16.67 17.09
C ALA A 284 9.19 18.05 17.25
N ARG A 285 9.22 18.87 16.19
CA ARG A 285 9.70 20.25 16.24
C ARG A 285 8.84 21.16 17.12
N ALA A 286 7.55 20.85 17.27
CA ALA A 286 6.65 21.55 18.18
C ALA A 286 6.90 21.20 19.66
N GLY A 287 7.72 20.19 19.95
CA GLY A 287 7.98 19.69 21.30
C GLY A 287 7.10 18.51 21.73
N VAL A 288 6.32 17.93 20.81
CA VAL A 288 5.52 16.72 21.05
C VAL A 288 6.43 15.49 21.02
N ASP A 289 6.31 14.63 22.02
CA ASP A 289 7.04 13.36 22.06
C ASP A 289 6.50 12.41 20.98
N VAL A 290 7.34 12.02 20.02
CA VAL A 290 6.95 11.12 18.92
C VAL A 290 7.57 9.75 19.11
N LEU A 291 6.75 8.71 19.00
CA LEU A 291 7.20 7.31 18.95
C LEU A 291 6.49 6.56 17.83
N TRP A 292 7.25 5.85 17.00
CA TRP A 292 6.73 4.88 16.05
C TRP A 292 7.00 3.44 16.52
N ARG A 293 5.95 2.64 16.67
CA ARG A 293 6.03 1.21 17.01
C ARG A 293 5.57 0.39 15.82
N ASP A 294 6.43 -0.47 15.32
CA ASP A 294 6.26 -1.14 14.02
C ASP A 294 6.20 -2.65 14.18
N ASN A 295 5.15 -3.28 13.66
CA ASN A 295 5.09 -4.74 13.47
C ASN A 295 5.13 -5.12 11.98
N GLN A 296 5.53 -4.19 11.12
CA GLN A 296 5.47 -4.30 9.67
C GLN A 296 6.91 -4.24 9.07
N THR A 297 7.01 -3.98 7.78
CA THR A 297 8.28 -3.76 7.06
C THR A 297 8.78 -2.31 7.16
N GLY A 298 8.52 -1.63 8.30
CA GLY A 298 8.97 -0.27 8.60
C GLY A 298 8.08 0.86 8.09
N CYS A 299 8.40 2.10 8.50
CA CYS A 299 7.59 3.31 8.32
C CYS A 299 7.72 4.01 6.96
N LYS A 300 8.39 3.37 5.98
CA LYS A 300 8.55 3.88 4.60
C LYS A 300 9.13 5.29 4.49
N GLY A 301 9.91 5.74 5.46
CA GLY A 301 10.51 7.09 5.48
C GLY A 301 9.67 8.15 6.19
N VAL A 302 8.51 7.80 6.75
CA VAL A 302 7.67 8.75 7.51
C VAL A 302 8.31 9.13 8.84
N CYS A 303 9.11 8.23 9.43
CA CYS A 303 9.63 8.32 10.79
C CYS A 303 11.16 8.42 10.88
N ASP A 304 11.92 8.55 9.79
CA ASP A 304 13.39 8.47 9.88
C ASP A 304 13.95 9.60 10.76
N GLY A 305 14.86 9.28 11.66
CA GLY A 305 15.41 10.26 12.61
C GLY A 305 14.49 10.57 13.81
N LEU A 306 13.33 9.92 13.92
CA LEU A 306 12.46 9.95 15.09
C LEU A 306 12.59 8.64 15.90
N ALA A 307 12.04 8.60 17.11
CA ALA A 307 12.09 7.40 17.94
C ALA A 307 11.28 6.27 17.31
N PHE A 308 11.90 5.09 17.21
CA PHE A 308 11.37 3.93 16.49
C PHE A 308 11.61 2.64 17.28
N GLU A 309 10.58 1.83 17.43
CA GLU A 309 10.62 0.48 18.02
C GLU A 309 10.12 -0.52 16.98
N SER A 310 10.94 -1.53 16.66
CA SER A 310 10.54 -2.63 15.78
C SER A 310 10.23 -3.88 16.58
N PHE A 311 9.07 -4.46 16.32
CA PHE A 311 8.62 -5.76 16.85
C PHE A 311 8.70 -6.87 15.81
N ARG A 312 9.15 -6.56 14.58
CA ARG A 312 9.24 -7.51 13.47
C ARG A 312 9.99 -8.79 13.86
N ASP A 313 11.13 -8.66 14.55
CA ASP A 313 11.95 -9.80 14.98
C ASP A 313 11.84 -10.09 16.48
N ALA A 314 10.82 -9.55 17.13
CA ALA A 314 10.57 -9.83 18.54
C ALA A 314 10.22 -11.32 18.74
N ARG A 315 10.51 -11.81 19.95
CA ARG A 315 10.24 -13.21 20.37
C ARG A 315 9.43 -13.26 21.65
N THR A 316 8.68 -12.19 21.93
CA THR A 316 7.95 -12.01 23.18
C THR A 316 6.70 -12.89 23.18
N ALA A 317 6.70 -13.92 24.02
CA ALA A 317 5.49 -14.69 24.32
C ALA A 317 4.49 -13.82 25.12
N PRO A 318 3.17 -13.99 24.92
CA PRO A 318 2.51 -14.94 24.01
C PRO A 318 2.26 -14.36 22.61
N TYR A 319 2.77 -13.17 22.28
CA TYR A 319 2.40 -12.45 21.06
C TYR A 319 3.12 -12.95 19.81
N CYS A 320 4.33 -13.49 19.98
CA CYS A 320 5.19 -13.94 18.89
C CYS A 320 5.37 -15.47 18.87
N SER A 321 5.52 -16.00 17.66
CA SER A 321 5.81 -17.40 17.35
C SER A 321 6.95 -17.50 16.33
N MET A 322 7.30 -18.73 15.91
CA MET A 322 8.28 -18.93 14.83
C MET A 322 7.82 -18.31 13.50
N ASP A 323 6.51 -18.16 13.30
CA ASP A 323 5.92 -17.60 12.09
C ASP A 323 5.82 -16.05 12.12
N GLY A 324 6.22 -15.42 13.22
CA GLY A 324 6.17 -13.97 13.42
C GLY A 324 5.29 -13.54 14.61
N CYS A 325 5.10 -12.23 14.74
CA CYS A 325 4.35 -11.60 15.82
C CYS A 325 2.96 -11.14 15.37
N ARG A 326 1.98 -11.39 16.23
CA ARG A 326 0.65 -10.77 16.10
C ARG A 326 0.70 -9.32 16.58
N ASP A 327 -0.19 -8.48 16.06
CA ASP A 327 -0.19 -7.04 16.34
C ASP A 327 -0.40 -6.69 17.81
N GLU A 328 -0.91 -7.59 18.65
CA GLU A 328 -1.00 -7.37 20.10
C GLU A 328 0.35 -7.08 20.76
N ILE A 329 1.48 -7.43 20.11
CA ILE A 329 2.82 -7.04 20.55
C ILE A 329 3.00 -5.51 20.64
N LEU A 330 2.29 -4.76 19.78
CA LEU A 330 2.34 -3.29 19.76
C LEU A 330 1.78 -2.66 21.04
N LEU A 331 1.06 -3.43 21.86
CA LEU A 331 0.53 -2.97 23.15
C LEU A 331 1.46 -3.31 24.32
N ASP A 332 2.48 -4.13 24.11
CA ASP A 332 3.43 -4.49 25.17
C ASP A 332 4.11 -3.24 25.73
N GLY A 333 4.17 -3.08 27.05
CA GLY A 333 4.71 -1.89 27.70
C GLY A 333 3.95 -0.56 27.49
N LEU A 334 2.89 -0.50 26.67
CA LEU A 334 2.21 0.76 26.31
C LEU A 334 1.59 1.44 27.55
N ALA A 335 0.95 0.66 28.42
CA ALA A 335 0.31 1.19 29.64
C ALA A 335 1.31 1.85 30.61
N ALA A 336 2.54 1.32 30.70
CA ALA A 336 3.57 1.92 31.53
C ALA A 336 4.02 3.27 30.94
N ARG A 337 4.17 3.31 29.60
CA ARG A 337 4.61 4.51 28.89
C ARG A 337 3.61 5.66 28.97
N LEU A 338 2.31 5.37 28.85
CA LEU A 338 1.27 6.38 29.05
C LEU A 338 1.25 6.95 30.47
N ARG A 339 1.45 6.11 31.49
CA ARG A 339 1.51 6.56 32.90
C ARG A 339 2.75 7.42 33.18
N SER A 340 3.85 7.16 32.49
CA SER A 340 5.08 7.95 32.62
C SER A 340 5.12 9.20 31.76
N ALA A 341 4.17 9.41 30.85
CA ALA A 341 4.15 10.60 29.99
C ALA A 341 4.07 11.88 30.84
N ARG A 342 4.83 12.90 30.43
CA ARG A 342 4.93 14.22 31.09
C ARG A 342 4.71 15.38 30.13
N ARG A 343 4.65 15.08 28.84
CA ARG A 343 4.47 16.02 27.73
C ARG A 343 3.47 15.43 26.76
N ASP A 344 2.98 16.28 25.88
CA ASP A 344 2.12 15.81 24.81
C ASP A 344 2.87 14.85 23.91
N GLY A 345 2.18 13.82 23.45
CA GLY A 345 2.82 12.76 22.69
C GLY A 345 1.94 12.16 21.61
N ILE A 346 2.59 11.65 20.57
CA ILE A 346 1.96 10.78 19.58
C ILE A 346 2.70 9.45 19.55
N ILE A 347 1.94 8.37 19.70
CA ILE A 347 2.42 7.01 19.57
C ILE A 347 1.75 6.40 18.35
N VAL A 348 2.53 6.15 17.30
CA VAL A 348 2.05 5.45 16.10
C VAL A 348 2.20 3.95 16.32
N LEU A 349 1.11 3.21 16.15
CA LEU A 349 1.10 1.75 16.12
C LEU A 349 0.89 1.30 14.68
N HIS A 350 1.94 0.83 14.01
CA HIS A 350 1.88 0.37 12.63
C HIS A 350 1.71 -1.14 12.58
N GLN A 351 0.52 -1.56 12.18
CA GLN A 351 0.08 -2.95 12.17
C GLN A 351 0.71 -3.73 11.00
N LEU A 352 0.96 -5.02 11.21
CA LEU A 352 1.05 -5.98 10.11
C LEU A 352 -0.35 -6.21 9.51
N GLY A 353 -1.39 -6.09 10.35
CA GLY A 353 -2.79 -6.18 9.98
C GLY A 353 -3.09 -7.43 9.17
N TYR A 354 -3.48 -7.22 7.92
CA TYR A 354 -4.16 -8.19 7.08
C TYR A 354 -3.32 -8.57 5.86
N HIS A 355 -2.04 -8.26 5.92
CA HIS A 355 -1.12 -8.45 4.81
C HIS A 355 -1.30 -9.85 4.21
N GLY A 356 -1.77 -9.87 2.96
CA GLY A 356 -1.94 -11.09 2.18
C GLY A 356 -0.60 -11.66 1.70
N PRO A 357 -0.62 -12.83 1.04
CA PRO A 357 -1.79 -13.65 0.76
C PRO A 357 -2.19 -14.59 1.92
N ALA A 358 -1.38 -14.68 2.98
CA ALA A 358 -1.57 -15.64 4.07
C ALA A 358 -2.50 -15.10 5.19
N TYR A 359 -3.71 -14.66 4.84
CA TYR A 359 -4.67 -14.05 5.79
C TYR A 359 -4.92 -14.90 7.04
N TYR A 360 -4.91 -16.23 6.91
CA TYR A 360 -5.11 -17.19 7.99
C TYR A 360 -4.05 -17.16 9.11
N ARG A 361 -2.92 -16.48 8.88
CA ARG A 361 -1.86 -16.27 9.88
C ARG A 361 -2.07 -15.01 10.71
N ARG A 362 -3.02 -14.15 10.34
CA ARG A 362 -3.24 -12.83 10.96
C ARG A 362 -4.16 -12.88 12.18
N TYR A 363 -4.79 -14.02 12.44
CA TYR A 363 -5.68 -14.22 13.58
C TYR A 363 -5.43 -15.58 14.24
N PRO A 364 -5.61 -15.66 15.58
CA PRO A 364 -5.51 -16.91 16.31
C PRO A 364 -6.79 -17.75 16.15
N SER A 365 -6.75 -19.02 16.58
CA SER A 365 -7.83 -19.98 16.34
C SER A 365 -9.16 -19.57 16.98
N GLU A 366 -9.15 -18.87 18.11
CA GLU A 366 -10.35 -18.38 18.78
C GLU A 366 -11.09 -17.28 18.00
N LEU A 367 -10.44 -16.68 17.00
CA LEU A 367 -11.05 -15.69 16.09
C LEU A 367 -11.51 -16.30 14.76
N ARG A 368 -11.47 -17.64 14.60
CA ARG A 368 -12.00 -18.37 13.44
C ARG A 368 -13.52 -18.45 13.45
N ARG A 369 -14.19 -17.30 13.42
CA ARG A 369 -15.65 -17.20 13.48
C ARG A 369 -16.32 -17.58 12.16
N PHE A 370 -15.76 -17.14 11.04
CA PHE A 370 -16.28 -17.39 9.70
C PHE A 370 -15.51 -18.57 9.09
N GLN A 371 -16.23 -19.64 8.77
CA GLN A 371 -15.66 -20.90 8.28
C GLN A 371 -16.49 -21.47 7.11
N PRO A 372 -15.89 -22.30 6.24
CA PRO A 372 -14.45 -22.59 6.14
C PRO A 372 -13.62 -21.36 5.72
N ASP A 373 -12.40 -21.22 6.24
CA ASP A 373 -11.45 -20.15 5.90
C ASP A 373 -10.33 -20.64 4.98
N CYS A 374 -9.86 -19.80 4.05
CA CYS A 374 -8.75 -20.15 3.15
C CYS A 374 -7.43 -20.25 3.93
N ARG A 375 -6.81 -21.44 3.95
CA ARG A 375 -5.58 -21.73 4.71
C ARG A 375 -4.35 -22.01 3.84
N THR A 376 -4.23 -21.29 2.73
CA THR A 376 -3.09 -21.34 1.81
C THR A 376 -2.81 -19.94 1.25
N PRO A 377 -1.54 -19.57 1.01
CA PRO A 377 -1.21 -18.35 0.26
C PRO A 377 -1.62 -18.42 -1.22
N GLU A 378 -1.89 -19.60 -1.76
CA GLU A 378 -2.34 -19.77 -3.15
C GLU A 378 -3.85 -19.48 -3.26
N LEU A 379 -4.23 -18.20 -3.19
CA LEU A 379 -5.63 -17.76 -3.16
C LEU A 379 -6.49 -18.33 -4.29
N ALA A 380 -5.92 -18.55 -5.48
CA ALA A 380 -6.60 -19.19 -6.61
C ALA A 380 -7.07 -20.64 -6.35
N ARG A 381 -6.58 -21.30 -5.28
CA ARG A 381 -7.03 -22.63 -4.85
C ARG A 381 -8.21 -22.59 -3.88
N CYS A 382 -8.58 -21.42 -3.39
CA CYS A 382 -9.70 -21.23 -2.48
C CYS A 382 -10.89 -20.64 -3.24
N THR A 383 -12.09 -20.93 -2.77
CA THR A 383 -13.28 -20.19 -3.19
C THR A 383 -13.21 -18.74 -2.68
N ARG A 384 -13.83 -17.80 -3.40
CA ARG A 384 -13.94 -16.40 -2.94
C ARG A 384 -14.55 -16.29 -1.54
N GLN A 385 -15.47 -17.19 -1.19
CA GLN A 385 -16.09 -17.20 0.13
C GLN A 385 -15.12 -17.63 1.24
N GLU A 386 -14.25 -18.61 1.01
CA GLU A 386 -13.21 -19.01 1.95
C GLU A 386 -12.17 -17.92 2.17
N ILE A 387 -11.79 -17.21 1.10
CA ILE A 387 -10.89 -16.05 1.18
C ILE A 387 -11.55 -14.94 1.99
N THR A 388 -12.81 -14.61 1.68
CA THR A 388 -13.58 -13.61 2.43
C THR A 388 -13.74 -14.00 3.90
N ASN A 389 -13.92 -15.29 4.21
CA ASN A 389 -14.01 -15.78 5.58
C ASN A 389 -12.68 -15.60 6.33
N ALA A 390 -11.54 -15.94 5.71
CA ALA A 390 -10.23 -15.70 6.29
C ALA A 390 -9.99 -14.20 6.52
N TYR A 391 -10.31 -13.38 5.52
CA TYR A 391 -10.20 -11.93 5.63
C TYR A 391 -11.08 -11.35 6.76
N ASP A 392 -12.35 -11.73 6.85
CA ASP A 392 -13.27 -11.28 7.90
C ASP A 392 -12.80 -11.71 9.32
N ASN A 393 -12.16 -12.88 9.45
CA ASN A 393 -11.57 -13.32 10.72
C ASN A 393 -10.35 -12.47 11.11
N ALA A 394 -9.54 -12.06 10.14
CA ALA A 394 -8.49 -11.07 10.38
C ALA A 394 -9.09 -9.72 10.80
N VAL A 395 -10.32 -9.38 10.33
CA VAL A 395 -10.99 -8.13 10.76
C VAL A 395 -11.31 -8.13 12.25
N LEU A 396 -11.74 -9.28 12.76
CA LEU A 396 -11.96 -9.46 14.19
C LEU A 396 -10.68 -9.29 15.02
N ALA A 397 -9.50 -9.61 14.48
CA ALA A 397 -8.24 -9.43 15.20
C ALA A 397 -7.88 -7.95 15.39
N THR A 398 -8.07 -7.13 14.36
CA THR A 398 -7.88 -5.68 14.45
C THR A 398 -8.94 -5.01 15.30
N ASP A 399 -10.21 -5.42 15.19
CA ASP A 399 -11.27 -4.97 16.09
C ASP A 399 -10.88 -5.20 17.56
N ARG A 400 -10.36 -6.40 17.88
CA ARG A 400 -9.86 -6.75 19.23
C ARG A 400 -8.66 -5.89 19.63
N LEU A 401 -7.68 -5.67 18.75
CA LEU A 401 -6.51 -4.84 19.05
C LEU A 401 -6.92 -3.39 19.38
N LEU A 402 -7.75 -2.79 18.52
CA LEU A 402 -8.22 -1.41 18.68
C LEU A 402 -9.05 -1.26 19.96
N ALA A 403 -9.92 -2.23 20.23
CA ALA A 403 -10.68 -2.29 21.46
C ALA A 403 -9.79 -2.34 22.72
N ARG A 404 -8.78 -3.22 22.75
CA ARG A 404 -7.80 -3.28 23.86
C ARG A 404 -7.01 -1.99 23.99
N THR A 405 -6.69 -1.34 22.89
CA THR A 405 -6.02 -0.03 22.89
C THR A 405 -6.91 1.02 23.53
N ILE A 406 -8.17 1.12 23.11
CA ILE A 406 -9.15 2.03 23.71
C ILE A 406 -9.32 1.79 25.21
N ASP A 407 -9.44 0.53 25.64
CA ASP A 407 -9.61 0.21 27.06
C ASP A 407 -8.40 0.66 27.89
N LEU A 408 -7.19 0.47 27.35
CA LEU A 408 -5.95 0.91 27.98
C LEU A 408 -5.87 2.44 28.05
N LEU A 409 -6.29 3.15 27.00
CA LEU A 409 -6.36 4.61 26.98
C LEU A 409 -7.40 5.16 27.95
N ALA A 410 -8.57 4.52 28.03
CA ALA A 410 -9.65 4.88 28.94
C ALA A 410 -9.29 4.68 30.41
N ALA A 411 -8.49 3.65 30.71
CA ALA A 411 -7.99 3.37 32.05
C ALA A 411 -6.86 4.32 32.49
N THR A 412 -6.30 5.13 31.59
CA THR A 412 -5.21 6.05 31.90
C THR A 412 -5.74 7.41 32.33
N SER A 413 -5.48 7.80 33.58
CA SER A 413 -5.93 9.08 34.15
C SER A 413 -4.85 10.16 34.24
N THR A 414 -3.58 9.84 33.98
CA THR A 414 -2.46 10.80 34.06
C THR A 414 -2.33 11.70 32.85
N VAL A 415 -2.96 11.34 31.74
CA VAL A 415 -2.97 12.07 30.46
C VAL A 415 -4.36 12.07 29.85
N ASP A 416 -4.66 13.06 29.01
CA ASP A 416 -5.85 13.07 28.18
C ASP A 416 -5.54 12.32 26.88
N THR A 417 -6.34 11.30 26.55
CA THR A 417 -6.01 10.33 25.50
C THR A 417 -6.99 10.36 24.35
N ALA A 418 -6.49 10.11 23.14
CA ALA A 418 -7.28 9.89 21.95
C ALA A 418 -6.74 8.70 21.16
N LEU A 419 -7.61 8.09 20.36
CA LEU A 419 -7.23 7.12 19.34
C LEU A 419 -7.77 7.56 17.99
N ILE A 420 -6.91 7.51 16.99
CA ILE A 420 -7.30 7.56 15.58
C ILE A 420 -6.82 6.25 14.96
N TYR A 421 -7.71 5.54 14.28
CA TYR A 421 -7.35 4.41 13.43
C TYR A 421 -7.71 4.73 11.99
N VAL A 422 -6.83 4.39 11.06
CA VAL A 422 -7.09 4.44 9.61
C VAL A 422 -6.26 3.36 8.92
N SER A 423 -6.86 2.64 7.97
CA SER A 423 -6.11 1.69 7.14
C SER A 423 -5.36 2.43 6.03
N ASP A 424 -4.16 1.98 5.69
CA ASP A 424 -3.34 2.57 4.63
C ASP A 424 -3.98 2.42 3.23
N HIS A 425 -4.56 1.26 2.94
CA HIS A 425 -5.36 0.96 1.76
C HIS A 425 -6.30 -0.24 2.02
N GLY A 426 -7.13 -0.56 1.03
CA GLY A 426 -8.01 -1.73 1.03
C GLY A 426 -7.40 -2.96 0.33
N GLU A 427 -8.24 -3.90 -0.10
CA GLU A 427 -7.83 -5.21 -0.63
C GLU A 427 -8.84 -5.78 -1.65
N SER A 428 -8.33 -6.39 -2.73
CA SER A 428 -9.14 -7.24 -3.63
C SER A 428 -9.10 -8.70 -3.18
N LEU A 429 -10.26 -9.35 -3.13
CA LEU A 429 -10.46 -10.71 -2.62
C LEU A 429 -10.94 -11.68 -3.71
N GLY A 430 -10.67 -11.36 -4.99
CA GLY A 430 -11.06 -12.16 -6.15
C GLY A 430 -12.15 -11.53 -7.02
N GLU A 431 -12.62 -10.31 -6.69
CA GLU A 431 -13.46 -9.51 -7.58
C GLU A 431 -12.79 -9.38 -8.96
N ALA A 432 -13.50 -9.70 -10.05
CA ALA A 432 -12.98 -9.69 -11.42
C ALA A 432 -11.68 -10.52 -11.62
N GLY A 433 -11.37 -11.47 -10.72
CA GLY A 433 -10.13 -12.25 -10.74
C GLY A 433 -8.89 -11.48 -10.26
N ILE A 434 -9.09 -10.37 -9.55
CA ILE A 434 -8.06 -9.54 -8.95
C ILE A 434 -7.98 -9.89 -7.47
N TYR A 435 -6.76 -10.12 -6.99
CA TYR A 435 -6.45 -10.36 -5.58
C TYR A 435 -5.40 -9.35 -5.12
N LEU A 436 -5.22 -9.26 -3.81
CA LEU A 436 -4.25 -8.35 -3.19
C LEU A 436 -4.55 -6.87 -3.55
N HIS A 437 -3.51 -6.06 -3.55
CA HIS A 437 -3.55 -4.63 -3.72
C HIS A 437 -2.38 -4.15 -4.60
N GLY A 438 -2.18 -2.83 -4.68
CA GLY A 438 -1.13 -2.22 -5.48
C GLY A 438 -1.48 -2.03 -6.96
N LEU A 439 -2.77 -2.01 -7.31
CA LEU A 439 -3.16 -1.60 -8.66
C LEU A 439 -2.89 -0.11 -8.84
N PRO A 440 -2.45 0.34 -10.03
CA PRO A 440 -2.24 1.76 -10.29
C PRO A 440 -3.51 2.56 -9.95
N TYR A 441 -3.37 3.61 -9.15
CA TYR A 441 -4.50 4.38 -8.60
C TYR A 441 -5.64 4.68 -9.62
N PRO A 442 -5.38 5.12 -10.86
CA PRO A 442 -6.45 5.44 -11.83
C PRO A 442 -7.31 4.24 -12.27
N ILE A 443 -6.86 3.01 -11.99
CA ILE A 443 -7.58 1.77 -12.31
C ILE A 443 -7.80 0.90 -11.06
N ALA A 444 -7.42 1.39 -9.88
CA ALA A 444 -7.62 0.66 -8.64
C ALA A 444 -9.12 0.68 -8.29
N PRO A 445 -9.74 -0.48 -7.99
CA PRO A 445 -11.13 -0.52 -7.61
C PRO A 445 -11.34 0.09 -6.22
N ASP A 446 -12.56 0.51 -5.91
CA ASP A 446 -12.93 1.04 -4.59
C ASP A 446 -12.56 0.09 -3.45
N VAL A 447 -12.55 -1.22 -3.68
CA VAL A 447 -12.13 -2.19 -2.66
C VAL A 447 -10.68 -2.03 -2.22
N GLN A 448 -9.82 -1.42 -3.04
CA GLN A 448 -8.43 -1.08 -2.70
C GLN A 448 -8.27 0.37 -2.19
N LEU A 449 -9.22 1.27 -2.46
CA LEU A 449 -9.10 2.70 -2.13
C LEU A 449 -10.00 3.15 -0.98
N LYS A 450 -11.12 2.48 -0.74
CA LYS A 450 -12.05 2.80 0.35
C LYS A 450 -11.67 2.05 1.62
N VAL A 451 -11.31 2.78 2.66
CA VAL A 451 -10.75 2.25 3.91
C VAL A 451 -11.60 2.62 5.12
N PRO A 452 -11.52 1.87 6.22
CA PRO A 452 -12.13 2.28 7.47
C PRO A 452 -11.27 3.33 8.19
N MET A 453 -11.94 4.25 8.87
CA MET A 453 -11.33 5.15 9.84
C MET A 453 -12.24 5.29 11.06
N VAL A 454 -11.67 5.23 12.26
CA VAL A 454 -12.42 5.51 13.50
C VAL A 454 -11.66 6.46 14.41
N MET A 455 -12.42 7.22 15.20
CA MET A 455 -11.87 8.05 16.27
C MET A 455 -12.52 7.70 17.61
N TRP A 456 -11.72 7.80 18.66
CA TRP A 456 -12.16 7.70 20.04
C TRP A 456 -11.43 8.73 20.90
N PHE A 457 -12.11 9.27 21.90
CA PHE A 457 -11.58 10.31 22.78
C PHE A 457 -11.93 9.98 24.22
N SER A 458 -10.95 10.08 25.14
CA SER A 458 -11.24 9.96 26.55
C SER A 458 -12.11 11.13 27.04
N PRO A 459 -12.84 10.99 28.15
CA PRO A 459 -13.60 12.09 28.72
C PRO A 459 -12.75 13.35 28.96
N GLY A 460 -11.48 13.15 29.35
CA GLY A 460 -10.51 14.22 29.54
C GLY A 460 -10.18 14.96 28.24
N MET A 461 -9.86 14.23 27.17
CA MET A 461 -9.59 14.80 25.85
C MET A 461 -10.81 15.55 25.29
N GLN A 462 -12.01 14.99 25.48
CA GLN A 462 -13.24 15.65 25.06
C GLN A 462 -13.43 16.98 25.78
N ALA A 463 -13.19 17.02 27.09
CA ALA A 463 -13.34 18.22 27.90
C ALA A 463 -12.27 19.27 27.60
N SER A 464 -11.00 18.88 27.45
CA SER A 464 -9.89 19.81 27.20
C SER A 464 -10.01 20.47 25.82
N ARG A 465 -10.29 19.68 24.78
CA ARG A 465 -10.45 20.17 23.39
C ARG A 465 -11.86 20.65 23.08
N GLY A 466 -12.82 20.48 23.99
CA GLY A 466 -14.22 20.87 23.81
C GLY A 466 -14.88 20.16 22.63
N ILE A 467 -14.68 18.84 22.52
CA ILE A 467 -15.16 18.04 21.39
C ILE A 467 -16.65 17.72 21.57
N ASP A 468 -17.49 18.25 20.68
CA ASP A 468 -18.88 17.84 20.52
C ASP A 468 -18.94 16.54 19.70
N LEU A 469 -19.10 15.41 20.40
CA LEU A 469 -19.24 14.11 19.78
C LEU A 469 -20.46 13.98 18.87
N GLN A 470 -21.57 14.69 19.14
CA GLN A 470 -22.75 14.63 18.28
C GLN A 470 -22.50 15.37 16.96
N CYS A 471 -21.87 16.53 17.02
CA CYS A 471 -21.38 17.24 15.84
C CYS A 471 -20.44 16.35 15.03
N LEU A 472 -19.47 15.73 15.68
CA LEU A 472 -18.49 14.90 14.99
C LEU A 472 -19.11 13.65 14.36
N ARG A 473 -20.09 12.99 15.01
CA ARG A 473 -20.85 11.88 14.41
C ARG A 473 -21.61 12.30 13.15
N ARG A 474 -22.21 13.50 13.14
CA ARG A 474 -22.85 14.03 11.93
C ARG A 474 -21.82 14.26 10.82
N ASN A 475 -20.68 14.86 11.15
CA ASN A 475 -19.61 15.12 10.18
C ASN A 475 -18.96 13.84 9.64
N ALA A 476 -18.90 12.76 10.42
CA ALA A 476 -18.32 11.48 10.02
C ALA A 476 -19.12 10.74 8.92
N THR A 477 -20.28 11.25 8.53
CA THR A 477 -21.06 10.77 7.37
C THR A 477 -20.59 11.35 6.03
N ARG A 478 -19.74 12.38 6.06
CA ARG A 478 -19.18 13.03 4.86
C ARG A 478 -17.99 12.22 4.36
N SER A 479 -17.69 12.36 3.07
CA SER A 479 -16.49 11.79 2.47
C SER A 479 -15.24 12.41 3.10
N VAL A 480 -14.29 11.55 3.47
CA VAL A 480 -12.99 11.88 4.06
C VAL A 480 -11.89 11.26 3.20
N GLU A 481 -10.71 11.83 3.28
CA GLU A 481 -9.52 11.35 2.59
C GLU A 481 -8.34 11.31 3.54
N HIS A 482 -7.29 10.56 3.16
CA HIS A 482 -6.04 10.53 3.92
C HIS A 482 -5.41 11.93 4.11
N ASP A 483 -5.67 12.84 3.18
CA ASP A 483 -5.21 14.24 3.21
C ASP A 483 -5.71 14.97 4.47
N ASN A 484 -6.85 14.54 5.02
CA ASN A 484 -7.39 15.11 6.25
C ASN A 484 -6.55 14.77 7.49
N LEU A 485 -5.80 13.66 7.49
CA LEU A 485 -5.08 13.16 8.66
C LEU A 485 -4.06 14.17 9.16
N PHE A 486 -3.27 14.75 8.25
CA PHE A 486 -2.23 15.74 8.58
C PHE A 486 -2.80 16.89 9.40
N HIS A 487 -3.87 17.51 8.91
CA HIS A 487 -4.47 18.68 9.54
C HIS A 487 -5.25 18.33 10.80
N THR A 488 -5.96 17.20 10.80
CA THR A 488 -6.72 16.73 11.96
C THR A 488 -5.82 16.44 13.16
N VAL A 489 -4.65 15.83 12.94
CA VAL A 489 -3.71 15.55 14.04
C VAL A 489 -3.09 16.84 14.58
N LEU A 490 -2.70 17.78 13.72
CA LEU A 490 -2.23 19.10 14.19
C LEU A 490 -3.31 19.82 15.01
N GLY A 491 -4.56 19.79 14.56
CA GLY A 491 -5.71 20.37 15.24
C GLY A 491 -6.02 19.72 16.60
N LEU A 492 -5.92 18.40 16.68
CA LEU A 492 -6.13 17.63 17.91
C LEU A 492 -5.03 17.88 18.94
N MET A 493 -3.77 17.91 18.50
CA MET A 493 -2.58 18.11 19.34
C MET A 493 -2.27 19.59 19.64
N GLU A 494 -3.14 20.49 19.18
CA GLU A 494 -3.02 21.94 19.36
C GLU A 494 -1.66 22.49 18.89
N VAL A 495 -1.18 22.01 17.75
CA VAL A 495 0.05 22.48 17.13
C VAL A 495 -0.27 23.52 16.07
N ARG A 496 0.31 24.72 16.23
CA ARG A 496 0.27 25.79 15.24
C ARG A 496 1.39 25.58 14.25
N ALA A 497 1.06 25.54 12.96
CA ALA A 497 2.02 25.50 11.88
C ALA A 497 1.41 26.20 10.65
N ASP A 498 2.23 26.95 9.90
CA ASP A 498 1.81 27.61 8.64
C ASP A 498 1.06 26.69 7.67
N PRO A 499 1.47 25.41 7.45
CA PRO A 499 0.75 24.51 6.55
C PRO A 499 -0.62 24.02 7.06
N TYR A 500 -1.07 24.37 8.26
CA TYR A 500 -2.37 23.91 8.76
C TYR A 500 -3.53 24.54 7.98
N GLN A 501 -4.39 23.70 7.41
CA GLN A 501 -5.59 24.11 6.69
C GLN A 501 -6.84 23.65 7.45
N ALA A 502 -7.58 24.59 8.01
CA ALA A 502 -8.77 24.32 8.82
C ALA A 502 -9.90 23.60 8.04
N SER A 503 -9.93 23.72 6.71
CA SER A 503 -10.88 23.01 5.83
C SER A 503 -10.66 21.50 5.80
N HIS A 504 -9.43 21.04 6.05
CA HIS A 504 -9.06 19.62 6.05
C HIS A 504 -9.07 18.99 7.45
N ASP A 505 -9.24 19.79 8.51
CA ASP A 505 -9.35 19.29 9.88
C ASP A 505 -10.77 18.74 10.16
N LEU A 506 -10.86 17.43 10.41
CA LEU A 506 -12.13 16.73 10.66
C LEU A 506 -12.82 17.16 11.96
N LEU A 507 -12.08 17.78 12.90
CA LEU A 507 -12.61 18.32 14.15
C LEU A 507 -13.12 19.75 13.99
N ARG A 508 -12.93 20.38 12.81
CA ARG A 508 -13.34 21.75 12.58
C ARG A 508 -14.83 21.93 12.81
N GLY A 509 -15.18 22.91 13.65
CA GLY A 509 -16.57 23.23 14.00
C GLY A 509 -17.18 22.31 15.05
N CYS A 510 -16.53 21.20 15.39
CA CYS A 510 -16.94 20.30 16.47
C CYS A 510 -15.96 20.32 17.67
N ALA A 511 -14.85 21.05 17.59
CA ALA A 511 -13.90 21.23 18.67
C ALA A 511 -13.45 22.70 18.76
N ARG A 512 -12.79 23.06 19.87
CA ARG A 512 -12.18 24.38 20.03
C ARG A 512 -11.15 24.60 18.92
N ALA A 513 -11.28 25.73 18.22
CA ALA A 513 -10.36 26.08 17.16
C ALA A 513 -8.94 26.25 17.69
N VAL A 514 -7.96 25.72 16.97
CA VAL A 514 -6.55 26.05 17.21
C VAL A 514 -6.30 27.44 16.64
N PRO A 515 -5.75 28.39 17.42
CA PRO A 515 -5.44 29.72 16.90
C PRO A 515 -4.48 29.62 15.71
N THR A 516 -4.84 30.26 14.59
CA THR A 516 -4.02 30.33 13.38
C THR A 516 -3.20 31.63 13.38
N GLY A 517 -1.91 31.54 13.06
CA GLY A 517 -0.98 32.69 13.03
C GLY A 517 0.23 32.55 13.96
N PRO A 518 1.24 33.42 13.81
CA PRO A 518 2.42 33.43 14.67
C PRO A 518 2.02 33.66 16.14
N PRO A 519 2.79 33.15 17.12
CA PRO A 519 2.56 33.48 18.52
C PRO A 519 2.56 35.01 18.68
N PRO A 520 1.71 35.58 19.56
CA PRO A 520 1.76 37.01 19.82
C PRO A 520 3.20 37.39 20.19
N GLU A 521 3.74 38.43 19.54
CA GLU A 521 5.06 38.96 19.91
C GLU A 521 5.04 39.22 21.42
N ARG A 522 5.99 38.61 22.13
CA ARG A 522 6.22 39.00 23.52
C ARG A 522 6.70 40.44 23.47
N THR A 523 5.81 41.38 23.77
CA THR A 523 6.19 42.72 24.18
C THR A 523 7.09 42.55 25.40
N VAL A 524 8.39 42.77 25.19
CA VAL A 524 9.42 42.72 26.23
C VAL A 524 9.17 43.80 27.26
#